data_AF-W4VMS3-F1
#
_entry.id   AF-W4VMS3-F1
#
_cell.length_a   1.000
_cell.length_b   1.000
_cell.length_c   1.000
_cell.angle_alpha   90.00
_cell.angle_beta   90.00
_cell.angle_gamma   90.00
#
_symmetry.space_group_name_H-M   'P 1'
#
loop_
_entity.id
_entity.type
_entity.pdbx_description
1 polymer ?
#
loop_
_entity_poly.entity_id
_entity_poly.type
_entity_poly.pdbx_seq_one_letter_code
_entity_poly.pdbx_strand_id
1 'polypeptide(L)' 'MALVDGLTNIPNRRQFDDYFQKQFKDCAKNNTPLSMLFLDIDYFKLFNDWYGHQEGG' A
#
# COMPACT_ATOMS: atom_id res chain seq x y z
N MET A 1 -9.49 -12.58 9.13
CA MET A 1 -9.65 -12.21 7.71
C MET A 1 -9.71 -10.71 7.66
N ALA A 2 -8.66 -10.05 7.18
CA ALA A 2 -8.68 -8.61 6.92
C ALA A 2 -7.83 -8.39 5.68
N LEU A 3 -8.43 -8.65 4.52
CA LEU A 3 -7.82 -8.49 3.20
C LEU A 3 -7.84 -7.02 2.72
N VAL A 4 -8.33 -6.11 3.56
CA VAL A 4 -8.53 -4.70 3.24
C VAL A 4 -8.21 -3.90 4.49
N ASP A 5 -7.35 -2.89 4.36
CA ASP A 5 -7.14 -1.92 5.44
C ASP A 5 -8.44 -1.11 5.61
N GLY A 6 -9.05 -1.22 6.79
CA GLY A 6 -10.40 -0.71 7.07
C GLY A 6 -10.53 0.81 7.01
N LEU A 7 -9.42 1.55 6.86
CA LEU A 7 -9.42 3.00 6.77
C LEU A 7 -9.38 3.54 5.33
N THR A 8 -8.92 2.74 4.36
CA THR A 8 -8.57 3.25 3.01
C THR A 8 -9.05 2.41 1.83
N ASN A 9 -9.53 1.19 2.06
CA ASN A 9 -9.95 0.27 0.99
C ASN A 9 -8.82 -0.11 0.00
N ILE A 10 -7.56 0.09 0.40
CA ILE A 10 -6.35 -0.29 -0.34
C ILE A 10 -5.95 -1.72 0.05
N PRO A 11 -5.45 -2.56 -0.89
CA PRO A 11 -4.87 -3.85 -0.56
C PRO A 11 -3.84 -3.69 0.55
N ASN A 12 -3.96 -4.50 1.61
CA ASN A 12 -2.99 -4.47 2.68
C ASN A 12 -1.58 -4.80 2.14
N ARG A 13 -0.54 -4.38 2.87
CA ARG A 13 0.86 -4.60 2.49
C ARG A 13 1.17 -6.07 2.15
N ARG A 14 0.47 -7.01 2.81
CA ARG A 14 0.63 -8.45 2.58
C ARG A 14 0.15 -8.89 1.19
N GLN A 15 -1.00 -8.39 0.73
CA GLN A 15 -1.51 -8.71 -0.61
C GLN A 15 -0.62 -8.12 -1.71
N PHE A 16 -0.04 -6.94 -1.46
CA PHE A 16 0.98 -6.38 -2.33
C PHE A 16 2.22 -7.29 -2.42
N ASP A 17 2.76 -7.74 -1.27
CA ASP A 17 3.94 -8.61 -1.23
C ASP A 17 3.71 -9.93 -1.97
N ASP A 18 2.56 -10.57 -1.75
CA ASP A 18 2.18 -11.83 -2.40
C ASP A 18 2.04 -11.65 -3.93
N TYR A 19 1.39 -10.57 -4.36
CA TYR A 19 1.23 -10.26 -5.78
C TYR A 19 2.56 -9.91 -6.45
N PHE A 20 3.39 -9.11 -5.79
CA PHE A 20 4.71 -8.72 -6.29
C PHE A 20 5.61 -9.93 -6.49
N GLN A 21 5.68 -10.85 -5.52
CA GLN A 21 6.48 -12.07 -5.66
C GLN A 21 6.05 -12.92 -6.86
N LYS A 22 4.74 -13.00 -7.11
CA LYS A 22 4.20 -13.70 -8.29
C LYS A 22 4.65 -13.02 -9.58
N GLN A 23 4.42 -11.71 -9.71
CA GLN A 23 4.77 -10.96 -10.92
C GLN A 23 6.28 -10.95 -11.17
N PHE A 24 7.10 -10.85 -10.13
CA PHE A 24 8.56 -10.93 -10.26
C PHE A 24 9.02 -12.26 -10.87
N LYS A 25 8.47 -13.38 -10.40
CA LYS A 25 8.78 -14.71 -10.95
C LYS A 25 8.31 -14.85 -12.40
N ASP A 26 7.14 -14.32 -12.72
CA ASP A 26 6.58 -14.41 -14.07
C ASP A 26 7.37 -13.54 -15.07
N CYS A 27 7.73 -12.31 -14.68
CA CYS A 27 8.58 -11.42 -15.48
C CYS A 27 9.98 -12.00 -15.71
N ALA A 28 10.60 -12.57 -14.67
CA ALA A 28 11.91 -13.23 -14.79
C ALA A 28 11.88 -14.42 -15.76
N LYS A 29 10.79 -15.21 -15.75
CA LYS A 29 10.60 -16.34 -16.68
C LYS A 29 10.38 -15.89 -18.12
N ASN A 30 9.58 -14.84 -18.31
CA ASN A 30 9.16 -14.38 -19.64
C ASN A 30 10.09 -13.30 -20.23
N ASN A 31 11.15 -12.95 -19.50
CA ASN A 31 12.10 -11.90 -19.86
C ASN A 31 11.40 -10.55 -20.15
N THR A 32 10.33 -10.25 -19.40
CA THR A 32 9.56 -9.01 -19.54
C THR A 32 9.95 -8.01 -18.45
N PRO A 33 9.99 -6.71 -18.77
CA PRO A 33 10.29 -5.68 -17.77
C PRO A 33 9.15 -5.56 -16.76
N LEU A 34 9.51 -5.44 -15.47
CA LEU A 34 8.58 -5.16 -14.39
C LEU A 34 8.78 -3.71 -13.92
N SER A 35 7.68 -2.96 -13.78
CA SER A 35 7.69 -1.59 -13.24
C SER A 35 6.85 -1.51 -11.97
N MET A 36 7.30 -0.68 -11.03
CA MET A 36 6.65 -0.48 -9.74
C MET A 36 6.61 1.01 -9.40
N LEU A 37 5.48 1.46 -8.86
CA LEU A 37 5.28 2.82 -8.39
C LEU A 37 5.01 2.77 -6.89
N PHE A 38 5.89 3.41 -6.11
CA PHE A 38 5.62 3.71 -4.71
C PHE A 38 5.10 5.14 -4.61
N LEU A 39 3.95 5.31 -3.99
CA LEU A 39 3.37 6.60 -3.65
C LEU A 39 3.39 6.70 -2.13
N ASP A 40 3.98 7.76 -1.61
CA ASP A 40 3.88 8.14 -0.21
C ASP A 40 3.18 9.51 -0.14
N ILE A 41 2.32 9.70 0.84
CA ILE A 41 1.64 10.99 1.05
C ILE A 41 2.53 11.81 1.97
N ASP A 42 3.29 12.72 1.36
CA ASP A 42 4.05 13.71 2.11
C ASP A 42 3.10 14.51 3.03
N TYR A 43 3.53 14.76 4.27
CA TYR A 43 2.77 15.49 5.30
C TYR A 43 1.48 14.83 5.81
N PHE A 44 1.28 13.52 5.61
CA PHE A 44 0.15 12.79 6.22
C PHE A 44 0.09 12.96 7.75
N LYS A 45 1.27 13.08 8.40
CA LYS A 45 1.37 13.38 9.82
C LYS A 45 0.76 14.74 10.18
N LEU A 46 0.98 15.77 9.37
CA LEU A 46 0.42 17.11 9.61
C LEU A 46 -1.10 17.11 9.45
N PHE A 47 -1.61 16.38 8.46
CA PHE A 47 -3.05 16.15 8.30
C PHE A 47 -3.63 15.42 9.52
N ASN A 48 -3.02 14.32 9.94
CA ASN A 48 -3.50 13.56 11.09
C ASN A 48 -3.35 14.34 12.41
N ASP A 49 -2.34 15.19 12.56
CA ASP A 49 -2.19 16.06 13.73
C ASP A 49 -3.22 17.21 13.73
N TRP A 50 -3.63 17.70 12.55
CA TRP A 50 -4.66 18.74 12.42
C TRP A 50 -6.09 18.21 12.59
N TYR A 51 -6.38 17.03 12.06
CA TYR A 51 -7.72 16.45 12.09
C TYR A 51 -7.92 15.40 13.21
N GLY A 52 -6.85 14.75 13.68
CA GLY A 52 -6.90 13.70 14.70
C GLY A 52 -6.94 14.19 16.14
N HIS A 53 -6.64 15.48 16.39
CA HIS A 53 -6.82 16.08 17.71
C HIS A 53 -8.28 16.47 18.04
N GLN A 54 -9.23 16.30 17.11
CA GLN A 54 -10.66 16.57 17.36
C GLN A 54 -11.47 15.37 17.87
N GLU A 55 -10.90 14.15 17.94
CA GLU A 55 -11.59 12.98 18.52
C GLU A 55 -11.11 12.63 19.95
N GLY A 56 -10.64 13.64 20.68
CA GLY A 56 -10.51 13.58 22.14
C GLY A 56 -11.76 14.15 22.81
N GLY A 57 -12.85 13.39 22.79
CA GLY A 57 -14.08 13.66 23.53
C GLY A 57 -14.54 12.40 24.25
#